data_AF-K8A6F3-F1
#
_entry.id   AF-K8A6F3-F1
#
_cell.length_a   1.000
_cell.length_b   1.000
_cell.length_c   1.000
_cell.angle_alpha   90.00
_cell.angle_beta   90.00
_cell.angle_gamma   90.00
#
_symmetry.space_group_name_H-M   'P 1'
#
loop_
_entity.id
_entity.type
_entity.pdbx_description
1 polymer ?
#
loop_
_entity_poly.entity_id
_entity_poly.type
_entity_poly.pdbx_seq_one_letter_code
_entity_poly.pdbx_strand_id
1 'polypeptide(L)'
;MKRLLVVVVTGLLTGCPSGADRISLEEPAAVMARGDTVCLLVANKPDEVISSVEIYSEKGESLMESQLPEAKRHVARGQCLPDLGFSYRPGNRYSAYYYFQNRKGGPQRLFAAHFATAAHFPLTISATYARP
;
A
#
# COMPACT_ATOMS: atom_id res chain seq x y z
N MET A 1 -19.77 -27.03 -45.02
CA MET A 1 -18.95 -25.89 -44.51
C MET A 1 -19.84 -24.99 -43.65
N LYS A 2 -20.01 -25.28 -42.36
CA LYS A 2 -20.86 -24.48 -41.43
C LYS A 2 -20.54 -24.72 -39.94
N ARG A 3 -19.86 -25.83 -39.62
CA ARG A 3 -19.47 -26.21 -38.25
C ARG A 3 -18.15 -25.59 -37.77
N LEU A 4 -17.31 -25.08 -38.68
CA LEU A 4 -16.01 -24.47 -38.34
C LEU A 4 -16.12 -23.04 -37.81
N LEU A 5 -17.23 -22.33 -38.09
CA LEU A 5 -17.44 -20.95 -37.63
C LEU A 5 -17.78 -20.85 -36.14
N VAL A 6 -18.31 -21.91 -35.53
CA VAL A 6 -18.76 -21.88 -34.13
C VAL A 6 -17.58 -21.92 -33.15
N VAL A 7 -16.48 -22.58 -33.52
CA VAL A 7 -15.33 -22.79 -32.63
C VAL A 7 -14.45 -21.53 -32.52
N VAL A 8 -14.43 -20.68 -33.55
CA VAL A 8 -13.64 -19.44 -33.54
C VAL A 8 -14.29 -18.37 -32.64
N VAL A 9 -15.63 -18.33 -32.59
CA VAL A 9 -16.38 -17.34 -31.81
C VAL A 9 -16.33 -17.64 -30.30
N THR A 10 -16.25 -18.91 -29.89
CA THR A 10 -16.17 -19.28 -28.47
C THR A 10 -14.80 -18.99 -27.83
N GLY A 11 -13.71 -18.93 -28.61
CA GLY A 11 -12.38 -18.54 -28.10
C GLY A 11 -12.20 -17.04 -27.86
N LEU A 12 -13.02 -16.20 -28.48
CA LEU A 12 -13.01 -14.73 -28.28
C LEU A 12 -13.80 -14.29 -27.04
N LEU A 13 -14.63 -15.17 -26.48
CA LEU A 13 -15.42 -14.93 -25.27
C LEU A 13 -14.74 -15.41 -23.98
N THR A 14 -13.65 -16.18 -24.08
CA THR A 14 -12.79 -16.45 -22.93
C THR A 14 -11.86 -15.27 -22.74
N GLY A 15 -12.33 -14.24 -22.04
CA GLY A 15 -11.49 -13.16 -21.56
C GLY A 15 -10.28 -13.76 -20.85
N CYS A 16 -9.06 -13.42 -21.29
CA CYS A 16 -7.86 -13.74 -20.52
C CYS A 16 -8.05 -13.12 -19.13
N PRO A 17 -8.00 -13.89 -18.03
CA PRO A 17 -8.04 -13.31 -16.70
C PRO A 17 -6.87 -12.33 -16.60
N SER A 18 -7.18 -11.04 -16.69
CA SER A 18 -6.18 -9.99 -16.56
C SER A 18 -5.67 -10.05 -15.12
N GLY A 19 -4.37 -9.82 -14.91
CA GLY A 19 -3.78 -9.84 -13.56
C GLY A 19 -4.39 -8.83 -12.58
N ALA A 20 -5.30 -7.96 -13.04
CA ALA A 20 -6.03 -6.98 -12.25
C ALA A 20 -7.00 -7.61 -11.22
N ASP A 21 -7.39 -8.88 -11.37
CA ASP A 21 -8.27 -9.57 -10.41
C ASP A 21 -7.53 -10.18 -9.20
N ARG A 22 -6.22 -9.98 -9.09
CA ARG A 22 -5.47 -10.45 -7.93
C ARG A 22 -5.64 -9.48 -6.76
N ILE A 23 -6.63 -9.77 -5.91
CA ILE A 23 -6.74 -9.15 -4.59
C ILE A 23 -5.45 -9.47 -3.83
N SER A 24 -4.65 -8.44 -3.57
CA SER A 24 -3.46 -8.56 -2.72
C SER A 24 -3.90 -8.64 -1.27
N LEU A 25 -3.46 -9.67 -0.55
CA LEU A 25 -3.73 -9.77 0.88
C LEU A 25 -2.98 -8.65 1.60
N GLU A 26 -3.68 -7.90 2.45
CA GLU A 26 -3.09 -6.86 3.29
C GLU A 26 -2.18 -7.53 4.35
N GLU A 27 -0.88 -7.23 4.29
CA GLU A 27 0.09 -7.58 5.31
C GLU A 27 0.24 -6.43 6.31
N PRO A 28 0.38 -6.70 7.62
CA PRO A 28 0.43 -5.63 8.61
C PRO A 28 1.75 -4.85 8.53
N ALA A 29 1.65 -3.53 8.52
CA ALA A 29 2.76 -2.62 8.81
C ALA A 29 2.70 -2.19 10.29
N ALA A 30 3.85 -2.23 10.96
CA ALA A 30 3.97 -1.71 12.31
C ALA A 30 4.02 -0.18 12.26
N VAL A 31 3.45 0.47 13.28
CA VAL A 31 3.35 1.93 13.33
C VAL A 31 3.82 2.44 14.68
N MET A 32 4.56 3.54 14.66
CA MET A 32 4.99 4.25 15.87
C MET A 32 5.07 5.75 15.60
N ALA A 33 4.86 6.55 16.63
CA ALA A 33 5.10 7.98 16.53
C ALA A 33 6.60 8.28 16.56
N ARG A 34 7.04 9.27 15.79
CA ARG A 34 8.42 9.74 15.75
C ARG A 34 8.42 11.26 15.69
N GLY A 35 8.44 11.89 16.85
CA GLY A 35 8.39 13.35 16.97
C GLY A 35 7.05 13.91 16.50
N ASP A 36 7.07 14.62 15.37
CA ASP A 36 5.92 15.26 14.73
C ASP A 36 5.36 14.44 13.55
N THR A 37 5.93 13.26 13.28
CA THR A 37 5.48 12.37 12.21
C THR A 37 5.23 10.94 12.71
N VAL A 38 4.86 10.06 11.78
CA VAL A 38 4.61 8.64 12.01
C VAL A 38 5.66 7.84 11.25
N CYS A 39 6.22 6.83 11.90
CA CYS A 39 7.10 5.85 11.29
C CYS A 39 6.33 4.56 11.06
N LEU A 40 6.17 4.18 9.78
CA LEU A 40 5.65 2.87 9.40
C LEU A 40 6.81 1.94 9.07
N LEU A 41 6.76 0.71 9.57
CA LEU A 41 7.78 -0.31 9.37
C LEU A 41 7.15 -1.57 8.77
N VAL A 42 7.85 -2.17 7.82
CA VAL A 42 7.39 -3.38 7.12
C VAL A 42 8.47 -4.45 7.07
N ALA A 43 8.03 -5.70 6.94
CA ALA A 43 8.92 -6.85 6.72
C ALA A 43 9.19 -7.07 5.22
N ASN A 44 9.70 -6.04 4.53
CA ASN A 44 10.04 -6.14 3.11
C ASN A 44 11.27 -7.04 2.88
N LYS A 45 11.36 -7.58 1.67
CA LYS A 45 12.53 -8.36 1.18
C LYS A 45 13.52 -7.44 0.47
N PRO A 46 14.82 -7.84 0.38
CA PRO A 46 15.85 -7.00 -0.24
C PRO A 46 15.59 -6.62 -1.71
N ASP A 47 14.91 -7.48 -2.47
CA ASP A 47 14.59 -7.26 -3.88
C ASP A 47 13.25 -6.54 -4.11
N GLU A 48 12.55 -6.15 -3.03
CA GLU A 48 11.28 -5.46 -3.09
C GLU A 48 11.43 -3.95 -2.98
N VAL A 49 10.70 -3.22 -3.81
CA VAL A 49 10.68 -1.76 -3.84
C VAL A 49 9.25 -1.26 -3.79
N ILE A 50 9.06 -0.05 -3.24
CA ILE A 50 7.75 0.59 -3.24
C ILE A 50 7.36 0.92 -4.69
N SER A 51 6.20 0.45 -5.12
CA SER A 51 5.60 0.78 -6.42
C SER A 51 4.60 1.92 -6.31
N SER A 52 3.84 1.98 -5.22
CA SER A 52 2.86 3.03 -4.95
C SER A 52 2.58 3.15 -3.45
N VAL A 53 2.07 4.31 -3.07
CA VAL A 53 1.71 4.66 -1.69
C VAL A 53 0.35 5.34 -1.70
N GLU A 54 -0.49 4.95 -0.75
CA GLU A 54 -1.76 5.63 -0.48
C GLU A 54 -1.88 5.89 1.02
N ILE A 55 -2.26 7.10 1.40
CA ILE A 55 -2.50 7.47 2.79
C ILE A 55 -3.81 8.23 2.86
N TYR A 56 -4.69 7.83 3.76
CA TYR A 56 -6.01 8.43 3.96
C TYR A 56 -6.21 8.80 5.43
N SER A 57 -6.91 9.90 5.63
CA SER A 57 -7.35 10.45 6.92
C SER A 57 -8.87 10.40 6.99
N GLU A 58 -9.44 10.07 8.15
CA GLU A 58 -10.90 10.18 8.35
C GLU A 58 -11.41 11.63 8.24
N LYS A 59 -10.51 12.62 8.34
CA LYS A 59 -10.82 14.04 8.12
C LYS A 59 -10.75 14.48 6.65
N GLY A 60 -10.57 13.54 5.72
CA GLY A 60 -10.62 13.79 4.27
C GLY A 60 -9.29 14.17 3.61
N GLU A 61 -8.19 14.24 4.37
CA GLU A 61 -6.84 14.40 3.80
C GLU A 61 -6.40 13.08 3.15
N SER A 62 -5.81 13.15 1.96
CA SER A 62 -5.28 11.98 1.29
C SER A 62 -4.01 12.27 0.49
N LEU A 63 -3.23 11.23 0.29
CA LEU A 63 -2.09 11.19 -0.63
C LEU A 63 -2.17 9.88 -1.42
N MET A 64 -1.98 9.97 -2.73
CA MET A 64 -1.82 8.80 -3.60
C MET A 64 -0.67 9.10 -4.57
N GLU A 65 0.37 8.29 -4.50
CA GLU A 65 1.57 8.46 -5.33
C GLU A 65 1.95 7.11 -5.97
N SER A 66 2.10 7.12 -7.28
CA SER A 66 2.49 5.94 -8.08
C SER A 66 3.77 6.16 -8.87
N GLN A 67 4.29 7.39 -8.91
CA GLN A 67 5.52 7.78 -9.60
C GLN A 67 6.58 8.22 -8.59
N LEU A 68 6.96 7.31 -7.70
CA LEU A 68 7.98 7.60 -6.70
C LEU A 68 9.38 7.76 -7.34
N PRO A 69 10.15 8.80 -6.95
CA PRO A 69 11.57 8.88 -7.27
C PRO A 69 12.32 7.63 -6.82
N GLU A 70 13.31 7.17 -7.59
CA GLU A 70 14.09 5.94 -7.31
C GLU A 70 14.62 5.88 -5.87
N ALA A 71 15.10 7.02 -5.36
CA ALA A 71 15.63 7.18 -4.00
C ALA A 71 14.58 6.93 -2.90
N LYS A 72 13.29 7.12 -3.18
CA LYS A 72 12.19 6.87 -2.24
C LYS A 72 11.57 5.48 -2.41
N ARG A 73 11.87 4.78 -3.52
CA ARG A 73 11.36 3.42 -3.79
C ARG A 73 12.08 2.35 -2.98
N HIS A 74 13.35 2.58 -2.65
CA HIS A 74 14.16 1.65 -1.87
C HIS A 74 14.12 2.03 -0.39
N VAL A 75 13.67 1.10 0.46
CA VAL A 75 13.66 1.27 1.92
C VAL A 75 14.36 0.05 2.53
N ALA A 76 15.42 0.30 3.30
CA ALA A 76 16.11 -0.77 3.99
C ALA A 76 15.23 -1.32 5.13
N ARG A 77 15.37 -2.61 5.43
CA ARG A 77 14.63 -3.26 6.52
C ARG A 77 14.84 -2.49 7.83
N GLY A 78 13.75 -2.19 8.53
CA GLY A 78 13.78 -1.46 9.80
C GLY A 78 13.87 0.06 9.66
N GLN A 79 13.90 0.60 8.44
CA GLN A 79 13.74 2.04 8.21
C GLN A 79 12.26 2.40 8.05
N CYS A 80 11.92 3.62 8.48
CA CYS A 80 10.58 4.16 8.26
C CYS A 80 10.29 4.29 6.78
N LEU A 81 9.10 3.88 6.38
CA LEU A 81 8.56 4.17 5.07
C LEU A 81 8.44 5.69 4.87
N PRO A 82 8.61 6.18 3.63
CA PRO A 82 8.51 7.61 3.34
C PRO A 82 7.06 8.08 3.47
N ASP A 83 6.85 9.18 4.19
CA ASP A 83 5.56 9.87 4.31
C ASP A 83 5.17 10.64 3.03
N LEU A 84 6.14 10.85 2.13
CA LEU A 84 5.98 11.58 0.87
C LEU A 84 5.46 13.01 1.08
N GLY A 85 5.76 13.62 2.24
CA GLY A 85 5.26 14.96 2.60
C GLY A 85 3.85 14.97 3.18
N PHE A 86 3.22 13.81 3.38
CA PHE A 86 1.96 13.71 4.10
C PHE A 86 2.15 14.16 5.56
N SER A 87 1.27 15.05 6.03
CA SER A 87 1.33 15.59 7.39
C SER A 87 0.32 14.91 8.30
N TYR A 88 0.81 14.13 9.27
CA TYR A 88 -0.03 13.54 10.31
C TYR A 88 -0.41 14.57 11.36
N ARG A 89 -1.69 14.55 11.79
CA ARG A 89 -2.26 15.47 12.77
C ARG A 89 -2.73 14.72 14.02
N PRO A 90 -2.67 15.36 15.20
CA PRO A 90 -3.26 14.82 16.42
C PRO A 90 -4.77 14.59 16.31
N GLY A 91 -5.28 13.63 17.07
CA GLY A 91 -6.70 13.35 17.22
C GLY A 91 -7.36 12.96 15.90
N ASN A 92 -6.70 12.10 15.13
CA ASN A 92 -7.16 11.68 13.81
C ASN A 92 -6.92 10.19 13.58
N ARG A 93 -7.57 9.63 12.56
CA ARG A 93 -7.49 8.23 12.19
C ARG A 93 -7.02 8.10 10.76
N TYR A 94 -6.14 7.14 10.54
CA TYR A 94 -5.41 6.97 9.31
C TYR A 94 -5.48 5.55 8.80
N SER A 95 -5.48 5.42 7.47
CA SER A 95 -5.19 4.18 6.76
C SER A 95 -4.06 4.45 5.78
N ALA A 96 -2.98 3.69 5.88
CA ALA A 96 -1.82 3.82 5.00
C ALA A 96 -1.56 2.49 4.31
N TYR A 97 -1.30 2.54 3.01
CA TYR A 97 -1.08 1.42 2.12
C TYR A 97 0.22 1.65 1.37
N TYR A 98 1.11 0.67 1.44
CA TYR A 98 2.35 0.67 0.69
C TYR A 98 2.42 -0.60 -0.13
N TYR A 99 2.46 -0.41 -1.43
CA TYR A 99 2.57 -1.51 -2.36
C TYR A 99 4.02 -1.74 -2.70
N PHE A 100 4.45 -2.99 -2.60
CA PHE A 100 5.80 -3.43 -2.91
C PHE A 100 5.79 -4.36 -4.11
N GLN A 101 6.68 -4.08 -5.06
CA GLN A 101 6.92 -4.93 -6.22
C GLN A 101 8.31 -5.56 -6.10
N ASN A 102 8.41 -6.86 -6.37
CA ASN A 102 9.70 -7.53 -6.49
C ASN A 102 10.35 -7.20 -7.84
N ARG A 103 11.59 -6.70 -7.82
CA ARG A 103 12.36 -6.33 -9.03
C ARG A 103 12.69 -7.51 -9.93
N LYS A 104 12.76 -8.72 -9.38
CA LYS A 104 12.98 -9.98 -10.11
C LYS A 104 11.68 -10.57 -10.67
N GLY A 105 10.56 -9.85 -10.53
CA GLY A 105 9.23 -10.36 -10.85
C GLY A 105 8.60 -11.11 -9.67
N GLY A 106 7.29 -11.31 -9.75
CA GLY A 106 6.50 -11.93 -8.68
C GLY A 106 5.25 -11.11 -8.33
N PRO A 107 4.41 -11.62 -7.41
CA PRO A 107 3.22 -10.91 -6.99
C PRO A 107 3.59 -9.63 -6.26
N GLN A 108 2.80 -8.59 -6.49
CA GLN A 108 2.79 -7.39 -5.67
C GLN A 108 2.35 -7.75 -4.25
N ARG A 109 2.96 -7.12 -3.26
CA ARG A 109 2.59 -7.25 -1.85
C ARG A 109 2.03 -5.92 -1.38
N LEU A 110 1.06 -5.98 -0.51
CA LEU A 110 0.41 -4.80 0.06
C LEU A 110 0.67 -4.79 1.56
N PHE A 111 1.37 -3.77 2.05
CA PHE A 111 1.48 -3.53 3.49
C PHE A 111 0.51 -2.42 3.90
N ALA A 112 -0.28 -2.69 4.93
CA ALA A 112 -1.29 -1.76 5.43
C ALA A 112 -1.11 -1.48 6.93
N ALA A 113 -1.36 -0.23 7.33
CA ALA A 113 -1.53 0.14 8.72
C ALA A 113 -2.80 0.96 8.89
N HIS A 114 -3.55 0.65 9.95
CA HIS A 114 -4.66 1.49 10.40
C HIS A 114 -4.45 1.87 11.86
N PHE A 115 -4.49 3.18 12.12
CA PHE A 115 -4.11 3.70 13.42
C PHE A 115 -4.77 5.03 13.72
N ALA A 116 -4.79 5.38 15.00
CA ALA A 116 -5.27 6.65 15.51
C ALA A 116 -4.12 7.40 16.21
N THR A 117 -4.16 8.73 16.13
CA THR A 117 -3.28 9.62 16.88
C THR A 117 -3.99 10.19 18.10
N ALA A 118 -3.27 10.39 19.20
CA ALA A 118 -3.77 11.09 20.38
C ALA A 118 -4.04 12.58 20.07
N ALA A 119 -4.92 13.24 20.83
CA ALA A 119 -5.33 14.63 20.62
C ALA A 119 -4.37 15.67 21.23
N HIS A 120 -3.06 15.43 21.16
CA HIS A 120 -2.03 16.35 21.64
C HIS A 120 -0.75 16.24 20.80
N PHE A 121 0.13 17.21 20.95
CA PHE A 121 1.51 17.16 20.45
C PHE A 121 2.49 16.92 21.62
N PRO A 122 3.62 16.22 21.40
CA PRO A 122 4.04 15.56 20.16
C PRO A 122 3.11 14.42 19.74
N LEU A 123 3.20 13.98 18.47
CA LEU A 123 2.34 12.90 17.98
C LEU A 123 2.56 11.64 18.82
N THR A 124 1.46 10.94 19.11
CA THR A 124 1.47 9.66 19.81
C THR A 124 0.41 8.77 19.17
N ILE A 125 0.72 7.49 18.98
CA ILE A 125 -0.26 6.51 18.50
C ILE A 125 -1.16 6.14 19.66
N SER A 126 -2.46 6.42 19.54
CA SER A 126 -3.44 6.10 20.58
C SER A 126 -4.04 4.70 20.39
N ALA A 127 -4.10 4.21 19.16
CA ALA A 127 -4.59 2.88 18.85
C ALA A 127 -4.09 2.38 17.49
N THR A 128 -4.05 1.06 17.33
CA THR A 128 -3.89 0.35 16.05
C THR A 128 -5.05 -0.63 15.90
N TYR A 129 -5.55 -0.84 14.69
CA TYR A 129 -6.70 -1.71 14.46
C TYR A 129 -6.57 -2.50 13.16
N ALA A 130 -7.20 -3.67 13.13
CA ALA A 130 -7.43 -4.40 11.89
C ALA A 130 -8.63 -3.78 11.15
N ARG A 131 -8.63 -3.83 9.83
CA ARG A 131 -9.87 -3.63 9.07
C ARG A 131 -10.84 -4.80 9.37
N PRO A 132 -12.12 -4.53 9.66
CA PRO A 132 -13.13 -5.56 9.85
C PRO A 132 -13.43 -6.33 8.56
#